data_AF-A0A9D2JPR0-F1
#
_entry.id   AF-A0A9D2JPR0-F1
#
_cell.length_a   1.000
_cell.length_b   1.000
_cell.length_c   1.000
_cell.angle_alpha   90.00
_cell.angle_beta   90.00
_cell.angle_gamma   90.00
#
_symmetry.space_group_name_H-M   'P 1'
#
loop_
_entity.id
_entity.type
_entity.pdbx_description
1 polymer ?
#
loop_
_entity_poly.entity_id
_entity_poly.type
_entity_poly.pdbx_seq_one_letter_code
_entity_poly.pdbx_strand_id
1 'polypeptide(L)'
;MKREDVKAIIPGITEEQLQQLMDLHSDDIGTHKQSIDTLKAERDAARTQLADANKKLEGYDPEWKTKADQARQQAEQQVAEMKAGYAATSAASSLKFTSDSAKKAFLADLNAKKLPLQDDGTLLGFDDYVASYKKSDPGAFAKEQGYPAVKDGGDPAKTLTGSTRDQFAAWFNEQFK
;
A
#
# COMPACT_ATOMS: atom_id res chain seq x y z
N MET A 1 7.04 -1.59 9.90
CA MET A 1 8.18 -2.07 9.09
C MET A 1 9.16 -2.80 10.00
N LYS A 2 9.85 -3.85 9.55
CA LYS A 2 10.91 -4.52 10.33
C LYS A 2 12.30 -4.14 9.80
N ARG A 3 13.31 -4.12 10.68
CA ARG A 3 14.70 -3.79 10.32
C ARG A 3 15.25 -4.70 9.22
N GLU A 4 14.91 -5.99 9.30
CA GLU A 4 15.28 -7.02 8.32
C GLU A 4 14.78 -6.67 6.91
N ASP A 5 13.52 -6.22 6.80
CA ASP A 5 12.90 -5.86 5.52
C ASP A 5 13.58 -4.64 4.88
N VAL A 6 13.98 -3.67 5.70
CA VAL A 6 14.72 -2.48 5.23
C VAL A 6 16.10 -2.86 4.71
N LYS A 7 16.83 -3.70 5.44
CA LYS A 7 18.17 -4.17 5.03
C LYS A 7 18.11 -4.99 3.73
N ALA A 8 17.01 -5.72 3.49
CA ALA A 8 16.78 -6.46 2.26
C ALA A 8 16.47 -5.56 1.04
N ILE A 9 15.79 -4.43 1.26
CA ILE A 9 15.42 -3.48 0.20
C ILE A 9 16.58 -2.53 -0.12
N ILE A 10 17.35 -2.12 0.89
CA ILE A 10 18.48 -1.19 0.77
C ILE A 10 19.76 -1.86 1.27
N PRO A 11 20.43 -2.68 0.45
CA PRO A 11 21.67 -3.32 0.83
C PRO A 11 22.77 -2.28 1.07
N GLY A 12 23.41 -2.33 2.24
CA GLY A 12 24.49 -1.41 2.63
C GLY A 12 24.05 -0.17 3.43
N ILE A 13 22.77 -0.08 3.84
CA ILE A 13 22.30 0.96 4.77
C ILE A 13 23.09 0.92 6.08
N THR A 14 23.55 2.08 6.58
CA THR A 14 24.24 2.14 7.87
C THR A 14 23.26 1.97 9.03
N GLU A 15 23.76 1.55 10.19
CA GLU A 15 22.92 1.35 11.37
C GLU A 15 22.28 2.68 11.83
N GLU A 16 22.97 3.82 11.68
CA GLU A 16 22.39 5.14 11.96
C GLU A 16 21.26 5.51 10.99
N GLN A 17 21.45 5.28 9.68
CA GLN A 17 20.43 5.56 8.67
C GLN A 17 19.19 4.68 8.84
N LEU A 18 19.40 3.41 9.20
CA LEU A 18 18.33 2.49 9.54
C LEU A 18 17.58 2.94 10.79
N GLN A 19 18.29 3.41 11.81
CA GLN A 19 17.68 3.88 13.05
C GLN A 19 16.82 5.13 12.79
N GLN A 20 17.35 6.13 12.06
CA GLN A 20 16.57 7.32 11.68
C GLN A 20 15.32 6.98 10.87
N LEU A 21 15.40 6.03 9.93
CA LEU A 21 14.24 5.61 9.14
C LEU A 21 13.18 4.94 10.01
N MET A 22 13.60 4.13 10.98
CA MET A 22 12.69 3.45 11.90
C MET A 22 12.06 4.41 12.91
N ASP A 23 12.79 5.43 13.34
CA ASP A 23 12.28 6.49 14.22
C ASP A 23 11.24 7.34 13.48
N LEU A 24 11.54 7.80 12.26
CA LEU A 24 10.59 8.55 11.43
C LEU A 24 9.31 7.76 11.15
N HIS A 25 9.44 6.47 10.81
CA HIS A 25 8.29 5.60 10.61
C HIS A 25 7.50 5.34 11.91
N SER A 26 8.18 5.30 13.06
CA SER A 26 7.50 5.17 14.36
C SER A 26 6.74 6.44 14.73
N ASP A 27 7.30 7.61 14.44
CA ASP A 27 6.65 8.91 14.62
C ASP A 27 5.44 9.08 13.68
N ASP A 28 5.56 8.68 12.41
CA ASP A 28 4.44 8.67 11.45
C ASP A 28 3.32 7.73 11.90
N ILE A 29 3.66 6.51 12.34
CA ILE A 29 2.67 5.57 12.91
C ILE A 29 2.01 6.18 14.14
N GLY A 30 2.76 6.85 15.01
CA GLY A 30 2.22 7.54 16.18
C GLY A 30 1.21 8.61 15.79
N THR A 31 1.57 9.45 14.82
CA THR A 31 0.71 10.53 14.28
C THR A 31 -0.56 9.97 13.63
N HIS A 32 -0.44 8.91 12.84
CA HIS A 32 -1.59 8.25 12.23
C HIS A 32 -2.50 7.59 13.26
N LYS A 33 -1.93 6.93 14.27
CA LYS A 33 -2.71 6.35 15.38
C LYS A 33 -3.47 7.42 16.15
N GLN A 34 -2.82 8.53 16.46
CA GLN A 34 -3.46 9.68 17.12
C GLN A 34 -4.59 10.26 16.25
N SER A 35 -4.38 10.40 14.94
CA SER A 35 -5.42 10.85 14.01
C SER A 35 -6.61 9.88 13.95
N ILE A 36 -6.36 8.57 13.96
CA ILE A 36 -7.42 7.55 14.01
C ILE A 36 -8.19 7.64 15.34
N ASP A 37 -7.50 7.82 16.46
CA ASP A 37 -8.15 7.95 17.77
C ASP A 37 -8.99 9.24 17.85
N THR A 38 -8.49 10.35 17.29
CA THR A 38 -9.25 11.60 17.15
C THR A 38 -10.48 11.40 16.27
N LEU A 39 -10.33 10.83 15.06
CA LEU A 39 -11.45 10.57 14.16
C LEU A 39 -12.47 9.62 14.78
N LYS A 40 -12.03 8.64 15.58
CA LYS A 40 -12.90 7.72 16.30
C LYS A 40 -13.70 8.45 17.39
N ALA A 41 -13.03 9.32 18.16
CA ALA A 41 -13.68 10.15 19.17
C ALA A 41 -14.68 11.14 18.54
N GLU A 42 -14.32 11.79 17.44
CA GLU A 42 -15.22 12.66 16.67
C GLU A 42 -16.41 11.89 16.11
N ARG A 43 -16.20 10.68 15.60
CA ARG A 43 -17.28 9.79 15.14
C ARG A 43 -18.22 9.42 16.28
N ASP A 44 -17.68 9.06 17.45
CA ASP A 44 -18.50 8.71 18.62
C ASP A 44 -19.26 9.91 19.18
N ALA A 45 -18.64 11.11 19.17
CA ALA A 45 -19.30 12.37 19.51
C ALA A 45 -20.42 12.70 18.51
N ALA A 46 -20.17 12.60 17.21
CA ALA A 46 -21.17 12.82 16.16
C ALA A 46 -22.32 11.80 16.26
N ARG A 47 -22.02 10.54 16.59
CA ARG A 47 -23.02 9.50 16.80
C ARG A 47 -23.90 9.81 18.02
N THR A 48 -23.30 10.33 19.09
CA THR A 48 -24.02 10.75 20.30
C THR A 48 -24.90 11.97 20.01
N GLN A 49 -24.37 12.98 19.31
CA GLN A 49 -25.15 14.14 18.88
C GLN A 49 -26.31 13.76 17.97
N LEU A 50 -26.10 12.82 17.04
CA LEU A 50 -27.18 12.26 16.21
C LEU A 50 -28.23 11.55 17.06
N ALA A 51 -27.83 10.76 18.05
CA ALA A 51 -28.77 10.08 18.95
C ALA A 51 -29.59 11.07 19.80
N ASP A 52 -28.96 12.13 20.30
CA ASP A 52 -29.65 13.17 21.08
C ASP A 52 -30.55 14.06 20.22
N ALA A 53 -30.13 14.40 19.00
CA ALA A 53 -30.97 15.08 18.02
C ALA A 53 -32.18 14.23 17.64
N ASN A 54 -31.97 12.92 17.43
CA ASN A 54 -33.04 11.97 17.17
C ASN A 54 -34.05 11.88 18.32
N LYS A 55 -33.59 11.82 19.57
CA LYS A 55 -34.50 11.87 20.74
C LYS A 55 -35.28 13.17 20.84
N LYS A 56 -34.68 14.31 20.52
CA LYS A 56 -35.39 15.61 20.50
C LYS A 56 -36.41 15.70 19.36
N LEU A 57 -36.20 14.96 18.27
CA LEU A 57 -37.07 14.93 17.11
C LEU A 57 -38.23 13.93 17.26
N GLU A 58 -38.20 12.99 18.22
CA GLU A 58 -39.27 11.99 18.48
C GLU A 58 -40.68 12.57 18.65
N GLY A 59 -40.82 13.88 18.92
CA GLY A 59 -42.11 14.56 19.01
C GLY A 59 -42.60 15.31 17.76
N TYR A 60 -41.82 15.45 16.68
CA TYR A 60 -42.10 16.51 15.68
C TYR A 60 -42.30 16.10 14.20
N ASP A 61 -41.80 14.97 13.66
CA ASP A 61 -42.03 14.66 12.22
C ASP A 61 -41.69 13.21 11.78
N PRO A 62 -42.55 12.42 11.11
CA PRO A 62 -42.21 11.06 10.66
C PRO A 62 -40.95 10.96 9.76
N GLU A 63 -40.61 12.02 9.03
CA GLU A 63 -39.48 12.04 8.09
C GLU A 63 -38.10 11.98 8.77
N TRP A 64 -37.97 12.45 10.01
CA TRP A 64 -36.65 12.47 10.68
C TRP A 64 -36.16 11.07 11.01
N LYS A 65 -37.07 10.13 11.30
CA LYS A 65 -36.74 8.74 11.65
C LYS A 65 -36.14 8.03 10.44
N THR A 66 -36.74 8.25 9.27
CA THR A 66 -36.19 7.79 7.99
C THR A 66 -34.82 8.42 7.71
N LYS A 67 -34.66 9.73 7.92
CA LYS A 67 -33.39 10.43 7.69
C LYS A 67 -32.28 9.97 8.64
N ALA A 68 -32.62 9.69 9.90
CA ALA A 68 -31.72 9.13 10.91
C ALA A 68 -31.24 7.72 10.56
N ASP A 69 -32.16 6.85 10.14
CA ASP A 69 -31.82 5.50 9.69
C ASP A 69 -30.98 5.54 8.41
N GLN A 70 -31.29 6.46 7.49
CA GLN A 70 -30.50 6.68 6.28
C GLN A 70 -29.09 7.18 6.61
N ALA A 71 -28.95 8.15 7.52
CA ALA A 71 -27.66 8.64 7.99
C ALA A 71 -26.86 7.55 8.70
N ARG A 72 -27.52 6.69 9.47
CA ARG A 72 -26.89 5.54 10.13
C ARG A 72 -26.40 4.51 9.12
N GLN A 73 -27.21 4.16 8.12
CA GLN A 73 -26.80 3.25 7.05
C GLN A 73 -25.66 3.83 6.21
N GLN A 74 -25.69 5.13 5.90
CA GLN A 74 -24.60 5.81 5.21
C GLN A 74 -23.32 5.83 6.04
N ALA A 75 -23.40 6.08 7.34
CA ALA A 75 -22.23 6.03 8.22
C ALA A 75 -21.67 4.61 8.35
N GLU A 76 -22.52 3.59 8.47
CA GLU A 76 -22.10 2.19 8.47
C GLU A 76 -21.47 1.79 7.13
N GLN A 77 -22.01 2.24 6.00
CA GLN A 77 -21.41 2.05 4.68
C GLN A 77 -20.06 2.74 4.56
N GLN A 78 -19.93 4.01 4.96
CA GLN A 78 -18.66 4.74 4.91
C GLN A 78 -17.60 4.08 5.79
N VAL A 79 -17.97 3.61 6.98
CA VAL A 79 -17.03 2.89 7.86
C VAL A 79 -16.62 1.56 7.24
N ALA A 80 -17.55 0.83 6.62
CA ALA A 80 -17.25 -0.42 5.93
C ALA A 80 -16.32 -0.19 4.72
N GLU A 81 -16.59 0.83 3.90
CA GLU A 81 -15.75 1.23 2.76
C GLU A 81 -14.36 1.68 3.21
N MET A 82 -14.27 2.48 4.27
CA MET A 82 -12.98 2.91 4.82
C MET A 82 -12.16 1.73 5.34
N LYS A 83 -12.79 0.80 6.07
CA LYS A 83 -12.13 -0.43 6.54
C LYS A 83 -11.66 -1.31 5.38
N ALA A 84 -12.52 -1.53 4.39
CA ALA A 84 -12.19 -2.31 3.20
C ALA A 84 -11.06 -1.65 2.40
N GLY A 85 -11.10 -0.34 2.21
CA GLY A 85 -10.06 0.42 1.52
C GLY A 85 -8.72 0.42 2.25
N TYR A 86 -8.72 0.48 3.59
CA TYR A 86 -7.51 0.34 4.39
C TYR A 86 -6.91 -1.06 4.27
N ALA A 87 -7.74 -2.11 4.40
CA ALA A 87 -7.30 -3.49 4.23
C ALA A 87 -6.77 -3.75 2.82
N ALA A 88 -7.44 -3.22 1.80
CA ALA A 88 -7.02 -3.27 0.39
C ALA A 88 -5.65 -2.62 0.18
N THR A 89 -5.47 -1.41 0.72
CA THR A 89 -4.22 -0.65 0.59
C THR A 89 -3.09 -1.32 1.36
N SER A 90 -3.37 -1.84 2.56
CA SER A 90 -2.42 -2.59 3.37
C SER A 90 -1.99 -3.89 2.67
N ALA A 91 -2.94 -4.67 2.14
CA ALA A 91 -2.63 -5.89 1.40
C ALA A 91 -1.87 -5.59 0.10
N ALA A 92 -2.28 -4.56 -0.65
CA ALA A 92 -1.62 -4.12 -1.87
C ALA A 92 -0.23 -3.49 -1.63
N SER A 93 0.11 -3.06 -0.41
CA SER A 93 1.44 -2.51 -0.10
C SER A 93 2.56 -3.55 -0.26
N SER A 94 2.23 -4.84 -0.15
CA SER A 94 3.15 -5.95 -0.42
C SER A 94 3.41 -6.19 -1.91
N LEU A 95 2.58 -5.62 -2.79
CA LEU A 95 2.65 -5.82 -4.23
C LEU A 95 3.45 -4.71 -4.91
N LYS A 96 4.35 -5.09 -5.82
CA LYS A 96 5.07 -4.14 -6.67
C LYS A 96 4.29 -3.87 -7.95
N PHE A 97 3.77 -2.65 -8.06
CA PHE A 97 3.10 -2.15 -9.26
C PHE A 97 4.11 -1.46 -10.19
N THR A 98 3.81 -1.42 -11.49
CA THR A 98 4.63 -0.69 -12.48
C THR A 98 4.47 0.82 -12.39
N SER A 99 3.37 1.30 -11.82
CA SER A 99 3.08 2.73 -11.65
C SER A 99 2.04 2.98 -10.55
N ASP A 100 1.98 4.22 -10.06
CA ASP A 100 0.92 4.67 -9.14
C ASP A 100 -0.47 4.57 -9.77
N SER A 101 -0.56 4.77 -11.10
CA SER A 101 -1.81 4.60 -11.84
C SER A 101 -2.29 3.15 -11.82
N ALA A 102 -1.39 2.18 -12.01
CA ALA A 102 -1.71 0.76 -11.92
C ALA A 102 -2.16 0.36 -10.51
N LYS A 103 -1.50 0.90 -9.48
CA LYS A 103 -1.92 0.72 -8.08
C LYS A 103 -3.32 1.28 -7.82
N LYS A 104 -3.62 2.48 -8.31
CA LYS A 104 -4.95 3.11 -8.17
C LYS A 104 -6.04 2.31 -8.88
N ALA A 105 -5.78 1.85 -10.11
CA ALA A 105 -6.72 1.02 -10.87
C ALA A 105 -7.01 -0.31 -10.14
N PHE A 106 -5.95 -1.00 -9.67
CA PHE A 106 -6.09 -2.22 -8.90
C PHE A 106 -6.94 -2.04 -7.63
N LEU A 107 -6.68 -0.97 -6.86
CA LEU A 107 -7.45 -0.65 -5.65
C LEU A 107 -8.91 -0.31 -5.96
N ALA A 108 -9.17 0.42 -7.05
CA ALA A 108 -10.53 0.74 -7.48
C ALA A 108 -11.31 -0.53 -7.86
N ASP A 109 -10.71 -1.42 -8.64
CA ASP A 109 -11.32 -2.68 -9.04
C ASP A 109 -11.51 -3.63 -7.84
N LEU A 110 -10.57 -3.61 -6.90
CA LEU A 110 -10.65 -4.40 -5.67
C LEU A 110 -11.78 -3.90 -4.75
N ASN A 111 -11.93 -2.59 -4.60
CA ASN A 111 -13.06 -2.00 -3.90
C ASN A 111 -14.39 -2.31 -4.61
N ALA A 112 -14.42 -2.30 -5.94
CA ALA A 112 -15.60 -2.68 -6.73
C ALA A 112 -15.98 -4.15 -6.54
N LYS A 113 -14.99 -5.04 -6.34
CA LYS A 113 -15.19 -6.47 -6.07
C LYS A 113 -15.84 -6.74 -4.71
N LYS A 114 -15.75 -5.79 -3.76
CA LYS A 114 -16.30 -5.89 -2.39
C LYS A 114 -15.95 -7.21 -1.71
N LEU A 115 -14.67 -7.55 -1.70
CA LEU A 115 -14.19 -8.76 -1.03
C LEU A 115 -14.57 -8.73 0.46
N PRO A 116 -15.01 -9.85 1.05
CA PRO A 116 -15.38 -9.88 2.45
C PRO A 116 -14.14 -9.65 3.32
N LEU A 117 -14.24 -8.64 4.18
CA LEU A 117 -13.25 -8.34 5.20
C LEU A 117 -13.41 -9.33 6.35
N GLN A 118 -12.33 -10.05 6.67
CA GLN A 118 -12.26 -10.94 7.82
C GLN A 118 -12.01 -10.16 9.12
N ASP A 119 -12.30 -10.81 10.26
CA ASP A 119 -12.10 -10.23 11.59
C ASP A 119 -10.63 -9.92 11.91
N ASP A 120 -9.69 -10.57 11.22
CA ASP A 120 -8.25 -10.32 11.32
C ASP A 120 -7.78 -9.10 10.52
N GLY A 121 -8.69 -8.43 9.79
CA GLY A 121 -8.39 -7.28 8.95
C GLY A 121 -7.88 -7.63 7.55
N THR A 122 -7.90 -8.91 7.16
CA THR A 122 -7.53 -9.35 5.81
C THR A 122 -8.75 -9.47 4.90
N LEU A 123 -8.54 -9.33 3.58
CA LEU A 123 -9.58 -9.52 2.58
C LEU A 123 -9.57 -10.99 2.13
N LEU A 124 -10.64 -11.73 2.42
CA LEU A 124 -10.75 -13.13 1.99
C LEU A 124 -10.80 -13.19 0.46
N GLY A 125 -9.93 -14.00 -0.14
CA GLY A 125 -9.81 -14.13 -1.60
C GLY A 125 -8.94 -13.04 -2.26
N PHE A 126 -8.20 -12.25 -1.48
CA PHE A 126 -7.25 -11.27 -2.00
C PHE A 126 -6.19 -11.90 -2.91
N ASP A 127 -5.59 -13.02 -2.49
CA ASP A 127 -4.52 -13.68 -3.26
C ASP A 127 -5.02 -14.22 -4.61
N ASP A 128 -6.20 -14.84 -4.61
CA ASP A 128 -6.87 -15.31 -5.83
C ASP A 128 -7.20 -14.13 -6.76
N TYR A 129 -7.66 -13.02 -6.19
CA TYR A 129 -7.92 -11.80 -6.95
C TYR A 129 -6.63 -11.25 -7.57
N VAL A 130 -5.54 -11.16 -6.83
CA VAL A 130 -4.22 -10.74 -7.34
C VAL A 130 -3.75 -11.67 -8.45
N ALA A 131 -3.88 -12.99 -8.28
CA ALA A 131 -3.50 -13.96 -9.29
C ALA A 131 -4.33 -13.82 -10.59
N SER A 132 -5.63 -13.58 -10.46
CA SER A 132 -6.50 -13.29 -11.60
C SER A 132 -6.17 -11.95 -12.25
N TYR A 133 -5.92 -10.90 -11.47
CA TYR A 133 -5.61 -9.57 -11.99
C TYR A 133 -4.27 -9.58 -12.74
N LYS A 134 -3.26 -10.31 -12.23
CA LYS A 134 -1.98 -10.52 -12.94
C LYS A 134 -2.15 -11.18 -14.31
N LYS A 135 -3.17 -12.02 -14.50
CA LYS A 135 -3.48 -12.65 -15.79
C LYS A 135 -4.20 -11.68 -16.73
N SER A 136 -5.15 -10.91 -16.21
CA SER A 136 -5.93 -9.94 -16.99
C SER A 136 -5.14 -8.70 -17.37
N ASP A 137 -4.29 -8.22 -16.47
CA ASP A 137 -3.40 -7.07 -16.64
C ASP A 137 -1.97 -7.41 -16.14
N PRO A 138 -1.20 -8.13 -16.96
CA PRO A 138 0.20 -8.44 -16.64
C PRO A 138 1.11 -7.21 -16.67
N GLY A 139 0.64 -6.06 -17.18
CA GLY A 139 1.38 -4.80 -17.24
C GLY A 139 1.27 -3.95 -15.97
N ALA A 140 0.25 -4.19 -15.14
CA ALA A 140 0.07 -3.46 -13.87
C ALA A 140 1.11 -3.82 -12.80
N PHE A 141 1.67 -5.03 -12.84
CA PHE A 141 2.62 -5.52 -11.84
C PHE A 141 4.04 -5.50 -12.36
N ALA A 142 4.96 -5.03 -11.54
CA ALA A 142 6.37 -5.12 -11.87
C ALA A 142 6.76 -6.60 -11.93
N LYS A 143 7.37 -7.02 -13.04
CA LYS A 143 8.07 -8.31 -13.07
C LYS A 143 9.16 -8.27 -12.00
N GLU A 144 9.41 -9.38 -11.31
CA GLU A 144 10.64 -9.56 -10.56
C GLU A 144 11.80 -9.43 -11.55
N GLN A 145 12.26 -8.21 -11.78
CA GLN A 145 13.54 -7.96 -12.41
C GLN A 145 14.57 -8.37 -11.36
N GLY A 146 14.95 -9.65 -11.40
CA GLY A 146 16.36 -9.96 -11.24
C GLY A 146 17.15 -9.01 -12.13
N TYR A 147 18.32 -8.59 -11.64
CA TYR A 147 19.26 -7.65 -12.26
C TYR A 147 19.06 -7.53 -13.78
N PRO A 148 19.01 -6.30 -14.34
CA PRO A 148 18.87 -6.13 -15.78
C PRO A 148 19.88 -7.05 -16.45
N ALA A 149 19.40 -7.94 -17.31
CA ALA A 149 20.26 -8.75 -18.16
C ALA A 149 20.98 -7.75 -19.07
N VAL A 150 22.15 -7.29 -18.61
CA VAL A 150 23.12 -6.62 -19.44
C VAL A 150 23.35 -7.63 -20.56
N LYS A 151 22.97 -7.27 -21.79
CA LYS A 151 23.47 -8.01 -22.93
C LYS A 151 24.98 -7.85 -22.86
N ASP A 152 25.67 -8.88 -22.38
CA ASP A 152 27.08 -9.05 -22.65
C ASP A 152 27.21 -9.07 -24.17
N GLY A 153 27.47 -7.89 -24.75
CA GLY A 153 27.86 -7.70 -26.13
C GLY A 153 29.31 -8.12 -26.32
N GLY A 154 29.67 -9.29 -25.80
CA GLY A 154 31.01 -9.84 -25.81
C GLY A 154 30.95 -11.30 -26.23
N ASP A 155 31.57 -11.59 -27.36
CA ASP A 155 31.80 -12.93 -27.93
C ASP A 155 32.06 -13.98 -26.82
N PRO A 156 31.34 -15.12 -26.78
CA PRO A 156 31.38 -16.09 -25.68
C PRO A 156 32.74 -16.80 -25.48
N ALA A 157 33.77 -16.45 -26.24
CA ALA A 157 35.08 -17.06 -26.20
C ALA A 157 36.14 -16.29 -25.36
N LYS A 158 35.81 -15.14 -24.76
CA LYS A 158 36.81 -14.35 -24.00
C LYS A 158 36.57 -14.47 -22.50
N THR A 159 37.15 -15.48 -21.86
CA THR A 159 37.30 -15.51 -20.40
C THR A 159 38.32 -14.45 -20.00
N LEU A 160 37.83 -13.30 -19.53
CA LEU A 160 38.67 -12.18 -19.12
C LEU A 160 39.25 -12.44 -17.71
N THR A 161 40.52 -12.81 -17.65
CA THR A 161 41.28 -12.92 -16.40
C THR A 161 42.00 -11.59 -16.12
N GLY A 162 41.68 -10.95 -14.99
CA GLY A 162 42.35 -9.73 -14.52
C GLY A 162 41.50 -8.92 -13.54
N SER A 163 42.14 -8.11 -12.69
CA SER A 163 41.47 -7.24 -11.72
C SER A 163 40.57 -6.21 -12.41
N THR A 164 39.41 -5.91 -11.82
CA THR A 164 38.41 -4.93 -12.29
C THR A 164 39.02 -3.58 -12.68
N ARG A 165 40.12 -3.18 -12.03
CA ARG A 165 40.83 -1.93 -12.32
C ARG A 165 41.54 -1.94 -13.69
N ASP A 166 42.10 -3.08 -14.09
CA ASP A 166 42.79 -3.21 -15.39
C ASP A 166 41.77 -3.25 -16.53
N GLN A 167 40.59 -3.82 -16.26
CA GLN A 167 39.47 -3.87 -17.22
C GLN A 167 38.91 -2.46 -17.50
N PHE A 168 38.79 -1.62 -16.46
CA PHE A 168 38.34 -0.25 -16.62
C PHE A 168 39.34 0.63 -17.38
N ALA A 169 40.65 0.42 -17.14
CA ALA A 169 41.71 1.13 -17.84
C ALA A 169 41.77 0.78 -19.34
N ALA A 170 41.56 -0.49 -19.69
CA ALA A 170 41.51 -0.94 -21.07
C ALA A 170 40.30 -0.36 -21.82
N TRP A 171 39.11 -0.40 -21.21
CA TRP A 171 37.89 0.17 -21.79
C TRP A 171 38.00 1.69 -21.98
N PHE A 172 38.56 2.41 -21.00
CA PHE A 172 38.71 3.86 -21.07
C PHE A 172 39.64 4.30 -22.21
N ASN A 173 40.76 3.59 -22.42
CA ASN A 173 41.67 3.88 -23.53
C ASN A 173 41.10 3.52 -24.91
N GLU A 174 40.11 2.65 -24.98
CA GLU A 174 39.46 2.27 -26.24
C GLU A 174 38.36 3.25 -26.66
N GLN A 175 37.69 3.89 -25.69
CA GLN A 175 36.64 4.89 -25.95
C GLN A 175 37.18 6.30 -26.27
N PHE A 176 38.42 6.61 -25.87
CA PHE A 176 38.99 7.97 -26.00
C PHE A 176 40.25 8.04 -26.88
N LYS A 177 40.27 7.29 -27.99
CA LYS A 177 41.25 7.48 -29.07
C LYS A 177 40.78 8.49 -30.11
#